data_AF-A8U9D4-F1
#
_entry.id   AF-A8U9D4-F1
#
_cell.length_a   1.000
_cell.length_b   1.000
_cell.length_c   1.000
_cell.angle_alpha   90.00
_cell.angle_beta   90.00
_cell.angle_gamma   90.00
#
_symmetry.space_group_name_H-M   'P 1'
#
loop_
_entity.id
_entity.type
_entity.pdbx_description
1 polymer ?
#
loop_
_entity_poly.entity_id
_entity_poly.type
_entity_poly.pdbx_seq_one_letter_code
_entity_poly.pdbx_strand_id
1 'polypeptide(L)'
;MGKQTHEQQLLAKKGLIRVVNMANASAIVVPKKEFATGYVLICESTTEKIQLMLSFAEKIALSPDELITRYFTNFDHYFPEEFI
;
A
#
# COMPACT_ATOMS: atom_id res chain seq x y z
N MET A 1 -12.68 -2.55 -25.44
CA MET A 1 -12.09 -2.76 -24.10
C MET A 1 -10.76 -2.04 -23.88
N GLY A 2 -9.84 -1.94 -24.84
CA GLY A 2 -8.50 -1.37 -24.60
C GLY A 2 -8.41 0.11 -24.20
N LYS A 3 -9.27 1.00 -24.72
CA LYS A 3 -9.17 2.45 -24.49
C LYS A 3 -9.49 2.86 -23.04
N GLN A 4 -10.58 2.32 -22.48
CA GLN A 4 -10.97 2.56 -21.08
C GLN A 4 -9.92 2.05 -20.10
N THR A 5 -9.35 0.86 -20.34
CA THR A 5 -8.27 0.33 -19.51
C THR A 5 -7.05 1.25 -19.56
N HIS A 6 -6.67 1.75 -20.74
CA HIS A 6 -5.54 2.67 -20.87
C HIS A 6 -5.75 3.98 -20.09
N GLU A 7 -6.94 4.57 -20.19
CA GLU A 7 -7.31 5.78 -19.45
C GLU A 7 -7.25 5.56 -17.93
N GLN A 8 -7.72 4.40 -17.44
CA GLN A 8 -7.60 4.03 -16.03
C GLN A 8 -6.14 3.87 -15.56
N GLN A 9 -5.27 3.29 -16.40
CA GLN A 9 -3.84 3.16 -16.08
C GLN A 9 -3.14 4.52 -15.98
N LEU A 10 -3.54 5.49 -16.82
CA LEU A 10 -3.06 6.87 -16.73
C LEU A 10 -3.55 7.57 -15.45
N LEU A 11 -4.84 7.43 -15.13
CA LEU A 11 -5.43 7.97 -13.90
C LEU A 11 -4.81 7.41 -12.62
N ALA A 12 -4.36 6.15 -12.65
CA ALA A 12 -3.68 5.50 -11.53
C ALA A 12 -2.28 6.06 -11.23
N LYS A 13 -1.76 7.00 -12.05
CA LYS A 13 -0.46 7.68 -11.86
C LYS A 13 0.71 6.73 -11.60
N LYS A 14 0.71 5.54 -12.22
CA LYS A 14 1.76 4.51 -12.08
C LYS A 14 3.16 5.00 -12.46
N GLY A 15 3.26 6.11 -13.18
CA GLY A 15 4.52 6.80 -13.46
C GLY A 15 5.30 7.19 -12.21
N LEU A 16 4.63 7.47 -11.08
CA LEU A 16 5.29 7.78 -9.81
C LEU A 16 6.19 6.62 -9.35
N ILE A 17 5.73 5.37 -9.47
CA ILE A 17 6.52 4.19 -9.10
C ILE A 17 7.71 3.99 -10.05
N ARG A 18 7.57 4.36 -11.32
CA ARG A 18 8.71 4.31 -12.27
C ARG A 18 9.82 5.28 -11.85
N VAL A 19 9.48 6.47 -11.37
CA VAL A 19 10.45 7.45 -10.87
C VAL A 19 11.23 6.91 -9.67
N VAL A 20 10.56 6.18 -8.77
CA VAL A 20 11.21 5.53 -7.62
C VAL A 20 12.32 4.59 -8.10
N ASN A 21 12.01 3.71 -9.06
CA ASN A 21 12.99 2.78 -9.62
C ASN A 21 14.14 3.51 -10.33
N MET A 22 13.84 4.54 -11.13
CA MET A 22 14.87 5.32 -11.86
C MET A 22 15.81 6.06 -10.92
N ALA A 23 15.31 6.55 -9.79
CA ALA A 23 16.09 7.27 -8.79
C ALA A 23 16.78 6.35 -7.77
N ASN A 24 16.63 5.02 -7.90
CA ASN A 24 17.05 4.04 -6.90
C ASN A 24 16.56 4.39 -5.48
N ALA A 25 15.34 4.93 -5.40
CA ALA A 25 14.70 5.42 -4.20
C ALA A 25 13.81 4.35 -3.55
N SER A 26 13.33 4.62 -2.35
CA SER A 26 12.38 3.78 -1.62
C SER A 26 11.03 4.45 -1.58
N ALA A 27 9.95 3.67 -1.63
CA ALA A 27 8.59 4.20 -1.59
C ALA A 27 7.61 3.26 -0.89
N ILE A 28 6.59 3.84 -0.29
CA ILE A 28 5.45 3.11 0.29
C ILE A 28 4.15 3.82 -0.12
N VAL A 29 3.09 3.04 -0.30
CA VAL A 29 1.75 3.58 -0.53
C VAL A 29 0.95 3.44 0.75
N VAL A 30 0.43 4.56 1.27
CA VAL A 30 -0.48 4.57 2.42
C VAL A 30 -1.92 4.72 1.90
N PRO A 31 -2.79 3.73 2.11
CA PRO A 31 -4.18 3.78 1.64
C PRO A 31 -4.96 4.94 2.28
N LYS A 32 -5.87 5.53 1.49
CA LYS A 32 -6.87 6.48 2.01
C LYS A 32 -8.25 5.82 2.11
N LYS A 33 -9.18 6.50 2.78
CA LYS A 33 -10.55 6.01 2.96
C LYS A 33 -11.32 5.97 1.64
N GLU A 34 -11.02 6.88 0.72
CA GLU A 34 -11.66 6.92 -0.58
C GLU A 34 -11.19 5.77 -1.48
N PHE A 35 -12.16 5.15 -2.15
CA PHE A 35 -11.96 3.96 -2.97
C PHE A 35 -10.82 4.15 -3.98
N ALA A 36 -9.90 3.17 -4.02
CA ALA A 36 -8.78 3.11 -4.97
C ALA A 36 -7.86 4.34 -4.96
N THR A 37 -7.67 4.99 -3.80
CA THR A 37 -6.74 6.11 -3.64
C THR A 37 -5.76 5.90 -2.49
N GLY A 38 -4.61 6.57 -2.56
CA GLY A 38 -3.55 6.46 -1.55
C GLY A 38 -2.52 7.58 -1.69
N TYR A 39 -1.77 7.82 -0.63
CA TYR A 39 -0.57 8.66 -0.66
C TYR A 39 0.63 7.82 -1.08
N VAL A 40 1.44 8.33 -2.01
CA VAL A 40 2.73 7.73 -2.35
C VAL A 40 3.80 8.54 -1.63
N LEU A 41 4.48 7.92 -0.68
CA LEU A 41 5.64 8.49 0.00
C LEU A 41 6.90 7.96 -0.70
N ILE A 42 7.86 8.85 -0.94
CA ILE A 42 9.12 8.54 -1.62
C ILE A 42 10.26 9.18 -0.82
N CYS A 43 11.33 8.42 -0.57
CA CYS A 43 12.53 8.92 0.06
C CYS A 43 13.79 8.30 -0.56
N GLU A 44 14.94 8.89 -0.27
CA GLU A 44 16.23 8.26 -0.55
C GLU A 44 16.31 6.88 0.14
N SER A 45 16.97 5.91 -0.49
CA SER A 45 17.10 4.55 0.02
C SER A 45 18.20 4.43 1.09
N THR A 46 18.06 5.19 2.18
CA THR A 46 18.90 5.11 3.37
C THR A 46 18.05 4.70 4.57
N THR A 47 18.65 3.98 5.51
CA THR A 47 17.94 3.46 6.70
C THR A 47 17.23 4.55 7.48
N GLU A 48 17.89 5.69 7.69
CA GLU A 48 17.36 6.82 8.45
C GLU A 48 16.14 7.45 7.77
N LYS A 49 16.18 7.61 6.44
CA LYS A 49 15.08 8.20 5.67
C LYS A 49 13.90 7.24 5.55
N ILE A 50 14.17 5.95 5.39
CA ILE A 50 13.13 4.91 5.38
C ILE A 50 12.42 4.85 6.74
N GLN A 51 13.17 4.86 7.85
CA GLN A 51 12.58 4.90 9.19
C GLN A 51 11.71 6.14 9.40
N LEU A 52 12.15 7.32 8.95
CA LEU A 52 11.36 8.54 9.02
C LEU A 52 10.10 8.45 8.16
N MET A 53 10.21 7.90 6.95
CA MET A 53 9.07 7.68 6.06
C MET A 53 8.03 6.73 6.69
N LEU A 54 8.47 5.64 7.30
CA LEU A 54 7.59 4.68 8.00
C LEU A 54 6.92 5.33 9.22
N SER A 55 7.69 6.06 10.03
CA SER A 55 7.17 6.80 11.19
C SER A 55 6.12 7.84 10.79
N PHE A 56 6.26 8.46 9.61
CA PHE A 56 5.26 9.36 9.07
C PHE A 56 4.05 8.59 8.52
N ALA A 57 4.28 7.48 7.83
CA ALA A 57 3.24 6.62 7.28
C ALA A 57 2.28 6.12 8.37
N GLU A 58 2.81 5.71 9.53
CA GLU A 58 2.00 5.30 10.68
C GLU A 58 1.04 6.39 11.17
N LYS A 59 1.47 7.66 11.15
CA LYS A 59 0.65 8.79 11.61
C LYS A 59 -0.53 9.08 10.69
N ILE A 60 -0.41 8.72 9.41
CA ILE A 60 -1.45 8.96 8.39
C ILE A 60 -2.19 7.68 7.99
N ALA A 61 -1.80 6.53 8.55
CA ALA A 61 -2.44 5.26 8.31
C ALA A 61 -3.86 5.26 8.88
N LEU A 62 -4.78 4.61 8.17
CA LEU A 62 -6.13 4.39 8.68
C LEU A 62 -6.08 3.40 9.84
N SER A 63 -6.95 3.60 10.83
CA SER A 63 -7.18 2.60 11.85
C SER A 63 -7.69 1.30 11.21
N PRO A 64 -7.19 0.12 11.65
CA PRO A 64 -7.69 -1.16 11.18
C PRO A 64 -9.21 -1.26 11.39
N ASP A 65 -9.91 -1.80 10.40
CA ASP A 65 -11.33 -2.13 10.55
C ASP A 65 -11.46 -3.39 11.41
N GLU A 66 -12.42 -3.40 12.32
CA GLU A 66 -12.74 -4.55 13.18
C GLU A 66 -13.08 -5.79 12.34
N LEU A 67 -13.74 -5.61 11.20
CA LEU A 67 -14.03 -6.69 10.26
C LEU A 67 -12.76 -7.24 9.61
N ILE A 68 -11.78 -6.40 9.28
CA ILE A 68 -10.50 -6.86 8.73
C ILE A 68 -9.82 -7.78 9.74
N THR A 69 -9.80 -7.35 11.00
CA THR A 69 -9.20 -8.14 12.08
C THR A 69 -9.91 -9.49 12.23
N ARG A 70 -11.24 -9.47 12.32
CA ARG A 70 -12.04 -10.66 12.55
C ARG A 70 -11.95 -11.69 11.43
N TYR A 71 -11.94 -11.26 10.17
CA TYR A 71 -12.02 -12.16 9.03
C TYR A 71 -10.67 -12.50 8.39
N PHE A 72 -9.69 -11.58 8.42
CA PHE A 72 -8.44 -11.74 7.68
C PHE A 72 -7.20 -11.95 8.56
N THR A 73 -7.29 -11.70 9.87
CA THR A 73 -6.17 -11.96 10.79
C THR A 73 -6.39 -13.16 11.72
N ASN A 74 -7.59 -13.73 11.73
CA ASN A 74 -7.86 -14.97 12.45
C ASN A 74 -7.54 -16.19 11.56
N PHE A 75 -6.35 -16.76 11.73
CA PHE A 75 -5.91 -17.94 10.96
C PHE A 75 -6.76 -19.19 11.23
N ASP A 76 -7.45 -19.27 12.36
CA ASP A 76 -8.37 -20.36 12.69
C ASP A 76 -9.55 -20.42 11.70
N HIS A 77 -9.86 -19.33 10.99
CA HIS A 77 -10.86 -19.32 9.93
C HIS A 77 -10.37 -19.89 8.60
N TYR A 78 -9.06 -20.04 8.42
CA TYR A 78 -8.44 -20.51 7.18
C TYR A 78 -8.02 -21.98 7.26
N PHE A 79 -7.77 -22.49 8.46
CA PHE A 79 -7.29 -23.85 8.68
C PHE A 79 -8.24 -24.57 9.64
N PRO A 80 -9.15 -25.42 9.13
CA PRO A 80 -9.97 -26.29 9.97
C PRO A 80 -9.10 -27.19 10.84
N GLU A 81 -9.62 -27.66 11.97
CA GLU A 81 -8.87 -28.55 12.90
C GLU A 81 -8.32 -29.82 12.22
N GLU A 82 -8.90 -30.22 11.09
CA GLU A 82 -8.46 -31.37 10.28
C GLU A 82 -7.16 -31.13 9.48
N PHE A 83 -6.59 -29.92 9.52
CA PHE A 83 -5.40 -29.54 8.75
C PHE A 83 -4.06 -29.89 9.44
N ILE A 84 -4.08 -30.62 10.56
CA ILE A 84 -2.91 -31.08 11.33
C ILE A 84 -2.58 -32.55 11.01
#